data_AF-A0AAV9ZWB2-F1
#
_entry.id   AF-A0AAV9ZWB2-F1
#
_cell.length_a   1.000
_cell.length_b   1.000
_cell.length_c   1.000
_cell.angle_alpha   90.00
_cell.angle_beta   90.00
_cell.angle_gamma   90.00
#
_symmetry.space_group_name_H-M   'P 1'
#
loop_
_entity.id
_entity.type
_entity.pdbx_description
1 polymer ?
#
loop_
_entity_poly.entity_id
_entity_poly.type
_entity_poly.pdbx_seq_one_letter_code
_entity_poly.pdbx_strand_id
1 'polypeptide(L)'
;RNLCENTGLVHEHNATCFKHIPRRIQSLIDPDSDCRFQLPRPCVRETHFDEDGDLIIRCETGNLNGHNPTATLCLGCNTDLKQTASGSVAMAMVEYMCNYTVKLQLDTSVVFSALCASIKALQDKPPEDLDGQVDSLEMTRKMMVKTTNTLVGKRELTGQQTASLLLGRKNNYTSDVFEEYWWSSMLRDI
;
A
#
# COMPACT_ATOMS: atom_id res chain seq x y z
N ARG A 1 8.09 -38.16 -9.66
CA ARG A 1 8.10 -36.95 -10.51
C ARG A 1 7.78 -35.77 -9.61
N ASN A 2 8.58 -34.70 -9.68
CA ASN A 2 8.33 -33.51 -8.87
C ASN A 2 7.01 -32.87 -9.33
N LEU A 3 6.12 -32.57 -8.37
CA LEU A 3 4.80 -31.99 -8.66
C LEU A 3 4.92 -30.67 -9.41
N CYS A 4 5.91 -29.84 -9.08
CA CYS A 4 6.12 -28.52 -9.68
C CYS A 4 6.49 -28.59 -11.17
N GLU A 5 7.26 -29.60 -11.58
CA GLU A 5 7.63 -29.83 -12.98
C GLU A 5 6.41 -30.24 -13.82
N ASN A 6 5.54 -31.09 -13.25
CA ASN A 6 4.34 -31.56 -13.95
C ASN A 6 3.28 -30.47 -14.16
N THR A 7 3.30 -29.42 -13.34
CA THR A 7 2.31 -28.33 -13.36
C THR A 7 2.81 -27.05 -14.03
N GLY A 8 4.05 -27.02 -14.55
CA GLY A 8 4.59 -25.84 -15.26
C GLY A 8 4.77 -24.61 -14.38
N LEU A 9 5.04 -24.80 -13.09
CA LEU A 9 5.05 -23.71 -12.09
C LEU A 9 6.42 -23.10 -11.87
N VAL A 10 7.41 -23.55 -12.63
CA VAL A 10 8.77 -23.04 -12.58
C VAL A 10 8.82 -21.70 -13.30
N HIS A 11 9.38 -20.69 -12.64
CA HIS A 11 9.57 -19.38 -13.25
C HIS A 11 10.53 -19.46 -14.43
N GLU A 12 10.10 -18.91 -15.56
CA GLU A 12 10.94 -18.65 -16.72
C GLU A 12 11.09 -17.14 -16.88
N HIS A 13 12.33 -16.68 -17.01
CA HIS A 13 12.61 -15.26 -17.17
C HIS A 13 11.93 -14.71 -18.42
N ASN A 14 11.30 -13.56 -18.26
CA ASN A 14 10.64 -12.85 -19.34
C ASN A 14 10.84 -11.33 -19.13
N ALA A 15 10.34 -10.52 -20.07
CA ALA A 15 10.50 -9.07 -20.03
C ALA A 15 10.04 -8.41 -18.71
N THR A 16 9.10 -9.01 -17.95
CA THR A 16 8.63 -8.48 -16.67
C THR A 16 9.67 -8.59 -15.55
N CYS A 17 10.60 -9.55 -15.64
CA CYS A 17 11.69 -9.73 -14.68
C CYS A 17 12.60 -8.50 -14.63
N PHE A 18 12.70 -7.79 -15.76
CA PHE A 18 13.62 -6.68 -15.97
C PHE A 18 12.88 -5.32 -16.05
N LYS A 19 11.63 -5.26 -15.60
CA LYS A 19 10.76 -4.07 -15.73
C LYS A 19 11.37 -2.79 -15.16
N HIS A 20 12.15 -2.90 -14.07
CA HIS A 20 12.74 -1.75 -13.38
C HIS A 20 14.13 -1.38 -13.91
N ILE A 21 14.67 -2.16 -14.85
CA ILE A 21 15.98 -1.92 -15.42
C ILE A 21 15.84 -0.87 -16.52
N PRO A 22 16.62 0.23 -16.49
CA PRO A 22 16.60 1.23 -17.54
C PRO A 22 16.98 0.63 -18.89
N ARG A 23 16.22 0.98 -19.94
CA ARG A 23 16.46 0.49 -21.32
C ARG A 23 17.91 0.67 -21.81
N ARG A 24 18.57 1.72 -21.34
CA ARG A 24 19.97 2.05 -21.69
C ARG A 24 21.00 1.02 -21.24
N ILE A 25 20.68 0.19 -20.24
CA ILE A 25 21.56 -0.89 -19.75
C ILE A 25 20.96 -2.28 -20.01
N GLN A 26 19.89 -2.38 -20.80
CA GLN A 26 19.21 -3.66 -21.06
C GLN A 26 20.14 -4.72 -21.68
N SER A 27 21.14 -4.28 -22.45
CA SER A 27 22.13 -5.15 -23.08
C SER A 27 23.19 -5.70 -22.11
N LEU A 28 23.26 -5.17 -20.89
CA LEU A 28 24.19 -5.59 -19.84
C LEU A 28 23.51 -6.45 -18.78
N ILE A 29 22.23 -6.76 -18.96
CA ILE A 29 21.46 -7.56 -18.02
C ILE A 29 22.03 -8.96 -17.93
N ASP A 30 22.29 -9.37 -16.70
CA ASP A 30 22.42 -10.77 -16.34
C ASP A 30 21.04 -11.29 -15.90
N PRO A 31 20.45 -12.25 -16.65
CA PRO A 31 19.09 -12.72 -16.39
C PRO A 31 18.85 -13.21 -14.96
N ASP A 32 19.87 -13.78 -14.33
CA ASP A 32 19.76 -14.44 -13.02
C ASP A 32 20.04 -13.47 -11.87
N SER A 33 21.05 -12.60 -11.99
CA SER A 33 21.36 -11.62 -10.94
C SER A 33 20.49 -10.37 -10.99
N ASP A 34 20.03 -9.96 -12.17
CA ASP A 34 19.19 -8.77 -12.35
C ASP A 34 17.69 -9.08 -12.35
N CYS A 35 17.30 -10.33 -12.06
CA CYS A 35 15.90 -10.68 -11.92
C CYS A 35 15.29 -9.92 -10.74
N ARG A 36 14.25 -9.13 -10.99
CA ARG A 36 13.49 -8.43 -9.93
C ARG A 36 13.00 -9.36 -8.82
N PHE A 37 12.67 -10.61 -9.16
CA PHE A 37 12.18 -11.61 -8.21
C PHE A 37 13.30 -12.35 -7.45
N GLN A 38 14.57 -12.02 -7.76
CA GLN A 38 15.77 -12.63 -7.20
C GLN A 38 15.76 -14.15 -7.41
N LEU A 39 15.56 -14.57 -8.67
CA LEU A 39 15.57 -15.97 -9.10
C LEU A 39 16.72 -16.17 -10.09
N PRO A 40 17.44 -17.30 -10.05
CA PRO A 40 17.24 -18.45 -9.16
C PRO A 40 17.76 -18.21 -7.74
N ARG A 41 17.02 -18.67 -6.74
CA ARG A 41 17.46 -18.76 -5.35
C ARG A 41 18.32 -20.02 -5.13
N PRO A 42 19.15 -20.06 -4.08
CA PRO A 42 19.84 -21.29 -3.69
C PRO A 42 18.83 -22.43 -3.45
N CYS A 43 19.10 -23.60 -4.03
CA CYS A 43 18.33 -24.80 -3.74
C CYS A 43 18.68 -25.32 -2.35
N VAL A 44 17.66 -25.75 -1.61
CA VAL A 44 17.78 -26.27 -0.25
C VAL A 44 17.32 -27.73 -0.26
N ARG A 45 18.22 -28.66 0.09
CA ARG A 45 17.92 -30.10 0.02
C ARG A 45 16.99 -30.57 1.14
N GLU A 46 17.08 -29.96 2.32
CA GLU A 46 16.34 -30.34 3.51
C GLU A 46 15.93 -29.11 4.31
N THR A 47 14.74 -29.16 4.90
CA THR A 47 14.21 -28.08 5.73
C THR A 47 15.01 -28.02 7.03
N HIS A 48 15.54 -26.86 7.38
CA HIS A 48 16.34 -26.64 8.59
C HIS A 48 16.13 -25.22 9.13
N PHE A 49 16.58 -24.98 10.35
CA PHE A 49 16.72 -23.63 10.89
C PHE A 49 18.14 -23.13 10.61
N ASP A 50 18.27 -21.87 10.20
CA ASP A 50 19.58 -21.23 10.09
C ASP A 50 20.09 -20.72 11.46
N GLU A 51 21.26 -20.08 11.45
CA GLU A 51 21.91 -19.56 12.66
C GLU A 51 21.10 -18.44 13.35
N ASP A 52 20.26 -17.73 12.58
CA ASP A 52 19.41 -16.65 13.07
C ASP A 52 18.05 -17.16 13.58
N GLY A 53 17.79 -18.47 13.45
CA GLY A 53 16.55 -19.11 13.87
C GLY A 53 15.41 -18.99 12.86
N ASP A 54 15.71 -18.62 11.62
CA ASP A 54 14.75 -18.60 10.53
C ASP A 54 14.56 -20.01 9.94
N LEU A 55 13.32 -20.37 9.63
CA LEU A 55 12.99 -21.66 9.02
C LEU A 55 13.24 -21.60 7.51
N ILE A 56 14.24 -22.34 7.06
CA ILE A 56 14.57 -22.50 5.65
C ILE A 56 13.93 -23.80 5.14
N ILE A 57 12.94 -23.67 4.25
CA ILE A 57 12.24 -24.83 3.67
C ILE A 57 13.08 -25.45 2.56
N ARG A 58 13.07 -26.78 2.49
CA ARG A 58 13.49 -27.54 1.32
C ARG A 58 12.89 -26.96 0.03
N CYS A 59 13.75 -26.66 -0.94
CA CYS A 59 13.38 -26.18 -2.27
C CYS A 59 14.32 -26.83 -3.30
N GLU A 60 13.78 -27.69 -4.16
CA GLU A 60 14.56 -28.39 -5.19
C GLU A 60 14.91 -27.51 -6.39
N THR A 61 14.18 -26.40 -6.59
CA THR A 61 14.30 -25.55 -7.78
C THR A 61 14.36 -24.08 -7.37
N GLY A 62 15.49 -23.42 -7.67
CA GLY A 62 15.71 -22.00 -7.35
C GLY A 62 14.74 -21.03 -8.03
N ASN A 63 14.06 -21.46 -9.08
CA ASN A 63 13.08 -20.67 -9.85
C ASN A 63 11.64 -20.77 -9.32
N LEU A 64 11.46 -21.18 -8.06
CA LEU A 64 10.16 -21.18 -7.39
C LEU A 64 10.13 -20.15 -6.27
N ASN A 65 9.00 -19.45 -6.14
CA ASN A 65 8.79 -18.59 -4.98
C ASN A 65 8.39 -19.47 -3.79
N GLY A 66 9.06 -19.29 -2.65
CA GLY A 66 8.46 -19.60 -1.36
C GLY A 66 7.85 -21.00 -1.23
N HIS A 67 8.65 -22.04 -1.49
CA HIS A 67 8.17 -23.39 -1.77
C HIS A 67 7.16 -23.93 -0.74
N ASN A 68 5.89 -24.03 -1.15
CA ASN A 68 4.83 -24.73 -0.43
C ASN A 68 4.08 -25.66 -1.39
N PRO A 69 4.38 -26.97 -1.40
CA PRO A 69 3.76 -27.93 -2.32
C PRO A 69 2.24 -27.92 -2.28
N THR A 70 1.65 -27.79 -1.09
CA THR A 70 0.19 -27.82 -0.90
C THR A 70 -0.47 -26.62 -1.55
N ALA A 71 0.00 -25.41 -1.27
CA ALA A 71 -0.58 -24.20 -1.83
C ALA A 71 -0.35 -24.14 -3.34
N THR A 72 0.84 -24.49 -3.81
CA THR A 72 1.18 -24.60 -5.23
C THR A 72 0.25 -25.58 -5.96
N LEU A 73 -0.06 -26.74 -5.34
CA LEU A 73 -1.01 -27.71 -5.88
C LEU A 73 -2.46 -27.19 -5.89
N CYS A 74 -2.91 -26.60 -4.79
CA CYS A 74 -4.28 -26.11 -4.66
C CYS A 74 -4.58 -24.91 -5.58
N LEU A 75 -3.60 -24.02 -5.76
CA LEU A 75 -3.74 -22.80 -6.56
C LEU A 75 -3.36 -23.01 -8.02
N GLY A 76 -2.59 -24.06 -8.34
CA GLY A 76 -2.16 -24.36 -9.70
C GLY A 76 -1.27 -23.27 -10.31
N CYS A 77 -0.56 -22.50 -9.48
CA CYS A 77 0.32 -21.41 -9.91
C CYS A 77 1.54 -21.26 -8.98
N ASN A 78 2.61 -20.60 -9.47
CA ASN A 78 3.78 -20.24 -8.67
C ASN A 78 3.40 -19.17 -7.66
N THR A 79 2.99 -19.60 -6.47
CA THR A 79 2.44 -18.71 -5.45
C THR A 79 3.59 -18.10 -4.63
N ASP A 80 3.61 -16.78 -4.47
CA ASP A 80 4.57 -16.13 -3.57
C ASP A 80 4.13 -16.31 -2.11
N LEU A 81 4.69 -17.31 -1.45
CA LEU A 81 4.43 -17.61 -0.04
C LEU A 81 5.71 -17.47 0.78
N LYS A 82 5.70 -16.57 1.75
CA LYS A 82 6.79 -16.49 2.73
C LYS A 82 6.33 -17.13 4.04
N GLN A 83 7.13 -18.04 4.56
CA GLN A 83 6.91 -18.55 5.91
C GLN A 83 7.31 -17.49 6.93
N THR A 84 6.55 -17.45 8.02
CA THR A 84 6.73 -16.51 9.12
C THR A 84 7.02 -17.32 10.38
N ALA A 85 8.20 -17.94 10.42
CA ALA A 85 8.57 -18.89 11.47
C ALA A 85 9.37 -18.25 12.63
N SER A 86 9.90 -17.04 12.44
CA SER A 86 10.63 -16.28 13.46
C SER A 86 9.91 -14.99 13.82
N GLY A 87 10.23 -14.45 15.01
CA GLY A 87 9.66 -13.19 15.49
C GLY A 87 10.06 -11.99 14.64
N SER A 88 11.30 -11.95 14.14
CA SER A 88 11.81 -10.89 13.26
C SER A 88 11.05 -10.85 11.93
N VAL A 89 10.90 -11.99 11.26
CA VAL A 89 10.13 -12.12 10.01
C VAL A 89 8.66 -11.79 10.25
N ALA A 90 8.10 -12.17 11.40
CA ALA A 90 6.73 -11.81 11.78
C ALA A 90 6.54 -10.30 11.91
N MET A 91 7.43 -9.62 12.63
CA MET A 91 7.38 -8.17 12.78
C MET A 91 7.53 -7.46 11.43
N ALA A 92 8.48 -7.89 10.60
CA ALA A 92 8.67 -7.33 9.26
C ALA A 92 7.42 -7.53 8.37
N MET A 93 6.75 -8.68 8.47
CA MET A 93 5.52 -8.94 7.74
C MET A 93 4.36 -8.07 8.24
N VAL A 94 4.25 -7.84 9.55
CA VAL A 94 3.28 -6.90 10.12
C VAL A 94 3.54 -5.48 9.62
N GLU A 95 4.78 -5.01 9.66
CA GLU A 95 5.16 -3.70 9.11
C GLU A 95 4.79 -3.58 7.63
N TYR A 96 5.12 -4.60 6.84
CA TYR A 96 4.75 -4.68 5.43
C TYR A 96 3.22 -4.58 5.26
N MET A 97 2.44 -5.42 5.95
CA MET A 97 0.98 -5.38 5.87
C MET A 97 0.41 -4.03 6.30
N CYS A 98 0.95 -3.43 7.36
CA CYS A 98 0.58 -2.09 7.83
C CYS A 98 0.84 -1.04 6.76
N ASN A 99 2.01 -1.03 6.12
CA ASN A 99 2.33 -0.06 5.06
C ASN A 99 1.41 -0.19 3.83
N TYR A 100 0.90 -1.39 3.54
CA TYR A 100 -0.05 -1.61 2.44
C TYR A 100 -1.51 -1.33 2.82
N THR A 101 -1.88 -1.53 4.08
CA THR A 101 -3.27 -1.41 4.56
C THR A 101 -3.56 -0.02 5.11
N VAL A 102 -2.61 0.54 5.84
CA VAL A 102 -2.63 1.88 6.42
C VAL A 102 -1.95 2.82 5.44
N LYS A 103 -2.69 3.31 4.45
CA LYS A 103 -2.26 4.54 3.79
C LYS A 103 -2.42 5.67 4.80
N LEU A 104 -1.30 6.29 5.15
CA LEU A 104 -1.24 7.39 6.10
C LEU A 104 -2.28 8.45 5.73
N GLN A 105 -2.83 9.09 6.77
CA GLN A 105 -3.70 10.25 6.60
C GLN A 105 -2.99 11.32 5.76
N LEU A 106 -3.76 12.15 5.06
CA LEU A 106 -3.22 13.26 4.27
C LEU A 106 -2.18 14.03 5.09
N ASP A 107 -0.98 14.19 4.54
CA ASP A 107 0.07 14.99 5.17
C ASP A 107 -0.49 16.40 5.44
N THR A 108 -0.24 16.91 6.64
CA THR A 108 -0.54 18.28 7.06
C THR A 108 -0.12 19.30 5.99
N SER A 109 1.01 19.10 5.30
CA SER A 109 1.46 19.95 4.19
C SER A 109 0.46 19.99 3.01
N VAL A 110 -0.14 18.84 2.68
CA VAL A 110 -1.18 18.70 1.65
C VAL A 110 -2.47 19.37 2.11
N VAL A 111 -2.81 19.23 3.41
CA VAL A 111 -3.98 19.87 4.00
C VAL A 111 -3.87 21.40 3.91
N PHE A 112 -2.73 21.96 4.33
CA PHE A 112 -2.48 23.39 4.22
C PHE A 112 -2.46 23.88 2.77
N SER A 113 -1.87 23.11 1.86
CA SER A 113 -1.86 23.45 0.43
C SER A 113 -3.28 23.55 -0.14
N ALA A 114 -4.18 22.62 0.22
CA ALA A 114 -5.58 22.64 -0.21
C ALA A 114 -6.35 23.84 0.36
N LEU A 115 -6.09 24.20 1.62
CA LEU A 115 -6.68 25.38 2.26
C LEU A 115 -6.21 26.66 1.57
N CYS A 116 -4.90 26.84 1.39
CA CYS A 116 -4.32 28.00 0.70
C CYS A 116 -4.83 28.14 -0.74
N ALA A 117 -4.95 27.03 -1.47
CA ALA A 117 -5.53 27.03 -2.82
C ALA A 117 -7.00 27.47 -2.81
N SER A 118 -7.78 27.03 -1.82
CA SER A 118 -9.19 27.41 -1.68
C SER A 118 -9.35 28.88 -1.34
N ILE A 119 -8.50 29.42 -0.46
CA ILE A 119 -8.47 30.85 -0.10
C ILE A 119 -8.14 31.69 -1.34
N LYS A 120 -7.06 31.38 -2.05
CA LYS A 120 -6.66 32.09 -3.28
C LYS A 120 -7.78 32.10 -4.31
N ALA A 121 -8.39 30.94 -4.56
CA ALA A 121 -9.48 30.81 -5.53
C ALA A 121 -10.77 31.55 -5.14
N LEU A 122 -10.91 32.00 -3.88
CA LEU A 122 -12.01 32.85 -3.43
C LEU A 122 -11.63 34.32 -3.37
N GLN A 123 -10.35 34.64 -3.16
CA GLN A 123 -9.84 36.00 -3.30
C GLN A 123 -9.89 36.47 -4.76
N ASP A 124 -9.56 35.59 -5.71
CA ASP A 124 -9.59 35.92 -7.14
C ASP A 124 -11.02 36.15 -7.67
N LYS A 125 -12.00 35.44 -7.11
CA LYS A 125 -13.42 35.50 -7.50
C LYS A 125 -14.31 35.34 -6.26
N PRO A 126 -14.48 36.42 -5.47
CA PRO A 126 -15.34 36.37 -4.30
C PRO A 126 -16.79 36.13 -4.73
N PRO A 127 -17.58 35.36 -3.96
CA PRO A 127 -19.01 35.32 -4.15
C PRO A 127 -19.59 36.69 -3.80
N GLU A 128 -20.43 37.20 -4.68
CA GLU A 128 -21.16 38.44 -4.50
C GLU A 128 -22.64 38.13 -4.24
N ASP A 129 -23.29 38.94 -3.41
CA ASP A 129 -24.73 38.91 -3.19
C ASP A 129 -25.48 39.62 -4.35
N LEU A 130 -26.81 39.75 -4.21
CA LEU A 130 -27.64 40.40 -5.22
C LEU A 130 -27.29 41.89 -5.44
N ASP A 131 -26.66 42.52 -4.45
CA ASP A 131 -26.27 43.93 -4.45
C ASP A 131 -24.80 44.13 -4.86
N GLY A 132 -24.11 43.06 -5.25
CA GLY A 132 -22.69 43.08 -5.66
C GLY A 132 -21.71 43.21 -4.50
N GLN A 133 -22.15 43.02 -3.25
CA GLN A 133 -21.28 42.99 -2.07
C GLN A 133 -20.79 41.58 -1.82
N VAL A 134 -19.62 41.44 -1.17
CA VAL A 134 -19.07 40.11 -0.87
C VAL A 134 -19.97 39.37 0.11
N ASP A 135 -20.54 38.26 -0.32
CA ASP A 135 -21.34 37.37 0.52
C ASP A 135 -20.40 36.53 1.40
N SER A 136 -20.18 37.00 2.63
CA SER A 136 -19.33 36.32 3.60
C SER A 136 -19.79 34.89 3.94
N LEU A 137 -21.10 34.64 3.98
CA LEU A 137 -21.66 33.33 4.33
C LEU A 137 -21.37 32.33 3.19
N GLU A 138 -21.66 32.74 1.96
CA GLU A 138 -21.38 31.93 0.78
C GLU A 138 -19.88 31.75 0.55
N MET A 139 -19.06 32.75 0.93
CA MET A 139 -17.60 32.65 0.91
C MET A 139 -17.10 31.56 1.86
N THR A 140 -17.56 31.54 3.11
CA THR A 140 -17.20 30.48 4.08
C THR A 140 -17.65 29.11 3.59
N ARG A 141 -18.89 28.99 3.09
CA ARG A 141 -19.42 27.73 2.55
C ARG A 141 -18.57 27.22 1.39
N LYS A 142 -18.26 28.09 0.41
CA LYS A 142 -17.42 27.74 -0.74
C LYS A 142 -15.98 27.41 -0.32
N MET A 143 -15.44 28.07 0.71
CA MET A 143 -14.10 27.77 1.25
C MET A 143 -14.04 26.34 1.77
N MET A 144 -15.02 25.96 2.60
CA MET A 144 -15.10 24.59 3.13
C MET A 144 -15.26 23.58 2.01
N VAL A 145 -16.22 23.78 1.10
CA VAL A 145 -16.49 22.84 -0.01
C VAL A 145 -15.27 22.68 -0.92
N LYS A 146 -14.61 23.77 -1.33
CA LYS A 146 -13.41 23.69 -2.17
C LYS A 146 -12.26 22.98 -1.47
N THR A 147 -12.06 23.26 -0.18
CA THR A 147 -11.01 22.62 0.62
C THR A 147 -11.30 21.13 0.72
N THR A 148 -12.49 20.74 1.17
CA THR A 148 -12.90 19.34 1.31
C THR A 148 -12.81 18.59 0.00
N ASN A 149 -13.30 19.14 -1.12
CA ASN A 149 -13.20 18.49 -2.42
C ASN A 149 -11.75 18.28 -2.86
N THR A 150 -10.87 19.25 -2.58
CA THR A 150 -9.44 19.12 -2.88
C THR A 150 -8.78 18.04 -2.01
N LEU A 151 -9.12 17.97 -0.72
CA LEU A 151 -8.62 16.95 0.19
C LEU A 151 -9.10 15.55 -0.20
N VAL A 152 -10.39 15.40 -0.46
CA VAL A 152 -10.98 14.12 -0.86
C VAL A 152 -10.39 13.65 -2.19
N GLY A 153 -10.22 14.55 -3.17
CA GLY A 153 -9.62 14.22 -4.45
C GLY A 153 -8.14 13.80 -4.37
N LYS A 154 -7.41 14.30 -3.37
CA LYS A 154 -6.00 13.92 -3.11
C LYS A 154 -5.85 12.71 -2.19
N ARG A 155 -6.94 12.25 -1.56
CA ARG A 155 -6.89 11.13 -0.63
C ARG A 155 -6.95 9.82 -1.41
N GLU A 156 -5.88 9.05 -1.34
CA GLU A 156 -5.90 7.66 -1.79
C GLU A 156 -6.62 6.78 -0.75
N LEU A 157 -7.52 5.91 -1.22
CA LEU A 157 -8.14 4.86 -0.41
C LEU A 157 -7.46 3.52 -0.71
N THR A 158 -7.30 2.68 0.31
CA THR A 158 -6.80 1.32 0.09
C THR A 158 -7.91 0.43 -0.43
N GLY A 159 -7.55 -0.59 -1.23
CA GLY A 159 -8.52 -1.56 -1.73
C GLY A 159 -9.25 -2.28 -0.59
N GLN A 160 -8.55 -2.50 0.52
CA GLN A 160 -9.05 -3.09 1.76
C GLN A 160 -10.08 -2.18 2.44
N GLN A 161 -9.83 -0.87 2.53
CA GLN A 161 -10.81 0.10 3.05
C GLN A 161 -12.09 0.10 2.20
N THR A 162 -11.95 0.14 0.87
CA THR A 162 -13.09 0.10 -0.05
C THR A 162 -13.86 -1.21 0.06
N ALA A 163 -13.17 -2.35 0.10
CA ALA A 163 -13.80 -3.66 0.27
C ALA A 163 -14.54 -3.78 1.60
N SER A 164 -13.94 -3.30 2.70
CA SER A 164 -14.55 -3.26 4.03
C SER A 164 -15.86 -2.48 4.02
N LEU A 165 -15.86 -1.30 3.39
CA LEU A 165 -17.05 -0.47 3.22
C LEU A 165 -18.14 -1.17 2.38
N LEU A 166 -17.76 -1.76 1.23
CA LEU A 166 -18.70 -2.48 0.36
C LEU A 166 -19.31 -3.71 1.04
N LEU A 167 -18.56 -4.36 1.92
CA LEU A 167 -19.03 -5.50 2.73
C LEU A 167 -19.83 -5.07 3.97
N GLY A 168 -20.10 -3.77 4.15
CA GLY A 168 -20.87 -3.26 5.29
C GLY A 168 -20.18 -3.43 6.64
N ARG A 169 -18.85 -3.57 6.65
CA ARG A 169 -18.08 -3.70 7.88
C ARG A 169 -17.91 -2.32 8.53
N LYS A 170 -17.87 -2.29 9.86
CA LYS A 170 -17.61 -1.04 10.60
C LYS A 170 -16.17 -0.60 10.37
N ASN A 171 -15.98 0.72 10.22
CA ASN A 171 -14.67 1.33 10.00
C ASN A 171 -13.88 1.53 11.31
N ASN A 172 -14.54 1.35 12.46
CA ASN A 172 -13.93 1.37 13.79
C ASN A 172 -14.59 0.33 14.69
N TYR A 173 -13.78 -0.26 15.56
CA TYR A 173 -14.22 -1.11 16.66
C TYR A 173 -13.62 -0.50 17.93
N THR A 174 -14.47 -0.01 18.83
CA THR A 174 -14.05 0.58 20.10
C THR A 174 -14.96 0.06 21.20
N SER A 175 -14.38 -0.28 22.35
CA SER A 175 -15.12 -0.56 23.58
C SER A 175 -15.66 0.71 24.22
N ASP A 176 -15.02 1.85 23.94
CA ASP A 176 -15.24 3.11 24.63
C ASP A 176 -15.74 4.19 23.68
N VAL A 177 -16.50 5.13 24.23
CA VAL A 177 -16.99 6.31 23.53
C VAL A 177 -16.04 7.45 23.85
N PHE A 178 -15.35 7.96 22.83
CA PHE A 178 -14.53 9.15 22.97
C PHE A 178 -15.41 10.39 22.80
N GLU A 179 -15.21 11.39 23.64
CA GLU A 179 -15.90 12.69 23.50
C GLU A 179 -15.42 13.40 22.22
N GLU A 180 -16.35 14.02 21.50
CA GLU A 180 -16.04 14.78 20.29
C GLU A 180 -15.30 16.07 20.67
N TYR A 181 -14.01 16.13 20.35
CA TYR A 181 -13.21 17.34 20.55
C TYR A 181 -13.18 18.19 19.27
N TRP A 182 -13.81 19.36 19.33
CA TRP A 182 -13.85 20.28 18.21
C TRP A 182 -12.56 21.08 18.14
N TRP A 183 -11.81 20.94 17.05
CA TRP A 183 -10.59 21.72 16.76
C TRP A 183 -10.78 23.24 16.91
N SER A 184 -12.00 23.73 16.69
CA SER A 184 -12.37 25.13 16.89
C SER A 184 -12.30 25.62 18.35
N SER A 185 -12.31 24.73 19.36
CA SER A 185 -12.13 25.16 20.77
C SER A 185 -10.67 25.45 21.07
N MET A 186 -9.74 24.64 20.56
CA MET A 186 -8.30 24.82 20.74
C MET A 186 -7.79 26.16 20.19
N LEU A 187 -8.40 26.67 19.12
CA LEU A 187 -8.05 27.97 18.53
C LEU A 187 -8.57 29.18 19.33
N ARG A 188 -9.39 28.98 20.37
CA ARG A 188 -9.88 30.08 21.23
C ARG A 188 -9.00 30.33 22.45
N ASP A 189 -8.16 29.36 22.80
CA ASP A 189 -7.25 29.42 23.95
C ASP A 189 -5.82 29.84 23.56
N ILE A 190 -5.62 30.28 22.31
CA ILE A 190 -4.40 30.90 21.77
C ILE A 190 -4.72 32.34 21.42
#